data_AF-A0A1V2YB50-F1
#
_entry.id   AF-A0A1V2YB50-F1
#
_cell.length_a   1.000
_cell.length_b   1.000
_cell.length_c   1.000
_cell.angle_alpha   90.00
_cell.angle_beta   90.00
_cell.angle_gamma   90.00
#
_symmetry.space_group_name_H-M   'P 1'
#
loop_
_entity.id
_entity.type
_entity.pdbx_description
1 polymer ?
#
loop_
_entity_poly.entity_id
_entity_poly.type
_entity_poly.pdbx_seq_one_letter_code
_entity_poly.pdbx_strand_id
1 'polypeptide(L)'
;MFVYLWNYFKGYVIVEITGLKMEKFLNGALRDGNYFWDVRYVGDKVILKTTIDGFKHLKPIAYRSKCRVRIVEKHGLPFISFKYRKRRIFAAGSLLFVGLFWMLTSFVWLVEIDGNNLLQETDIIDTLKEGGYTTGKLKSKLDLREAEQYLINQHNEILWAGISFIGTKLNVQITEAVQKPIMHNETDPTNIVATRDGIITYIATSSGMPQVKKGDTVKKGDILVSGAVPLESEVLTGTNYVNADATILARTLYSLEAQQLLEKETKYYIPDISTTYSIKIFDTQFDIFKKDLGDVAHDTLVTINQLKLTSMFPMPFYFIKTEQVPFTMEAIVQEQTLVEDKLEGALNDALLEKIGNTGKIVKKEITYEVVDGIVIGRLYALVEEDISVESPITQDEMLNQTGGDVNVSN
;
A
#
# COMPACT_ATOMS: atom_id res chain seq x y z
N MET A 1 26.30 34.30 -31.24
CA MET A 1 25.22 34.33 -30.22
C MET A 1 25.69 34.95 -28.89
N PHE A 2 26.79 34.49 -28.29
CA PHE A 2 27.32 35.01 -27.01
C PHE A 2 27.63 36.53 -26.97
N VAL A 3 28.22 37.10 -28.02
CA VAL A 3 28.56 38.54 -28.07
C VAL A 3 27.31 39.42 -28.09
N TYR A 4 26.26 39.00 -28.79
CA TYR A 4 24.97 39.70 -28.83
C TYR A 4 24.28 39.68 -27.47
N LEU A 5 24.32 38.55 -26.78
CA LEU A 5 23.77 38.41 -25.42
C LEU A 5 24.53 39.29 -24.44
N TRP A 6 25.88 39.27 -24.49
CA TRP A 6 26.74 40.10 -23.63
C TRP A 6 26.53 41.61 -23.84
N ASN A 7 26.37 42.04 -25.09
CA ASN A 7 26.05 43.43 -25.42
C ASN A 7 24.63 43.82 -24.97
N TYR A 8 23.68 42.87 -24.92
CA TYR A 8 22.35 43.09 -24.35
C TYR A 8 22.38 43.21 -22.82
N PHE A 9 23.20 42.40 -22.14
CA PHE A 9 23.43 42.49 -20.69
C PHE A 9 24.08 43.83 -20.28
N LYS A 10 25.11 44.29 -21.02
CA LYS A 10 25.78 45.59 -20.77
C LYS A 10 24.98 46.80 -21.25
N GLY A 11 24.02 46.59 -22.15
CA GLY A 11 23.24 47.64 -22.80
C GLY A 11 23.98 48.32 -23.95
N TYR A 12 23.24 48.63 -25.00
CA TYR A 12 23.75 49.34 -26.17
C TYR A 12 22.75 50.41 -26.64
N VAL A 13 23.26 51.38 -27.37
CA VAL A 13 22.48 52.48 -27.93
C VAL A 13 22.62 52.50 -29.44
N ILE A 14 21.52 52.82 -30.11
CA ILE A 14 21.49 53.07 -31.55
C ILE A 14 21.63 54.57 -31.74
N VAL A 15 22.62 54.96 -32.52
CA VAL A 15 23.05 56.34 -32.65
C VAL A 15 23.01 56.74 -34.11
N GLU A 16 22.34 57.84 -34.40
CA GLU A 16 22.32 58.51 -35.69
C GLU A 16 23.36 59.63 -35.67
N ILE A 17 24.17 59.69 -36.72
CA ILE A 17 25.21 60.68 -36.88
C ILE A 17 25.01 61.41 -38.21
N THR A 18 25.13 62.73 -38.18
CA THR A 18 24.94 63.60 -39.35
C THR A 18 26.03 64.66 -39.39
N GLY A 19 26.69 64.85 -40.54
CA GLY A 19 27.68 65.91 -40.71
C GLY A 19 28.52 65.77 -41.98
N LEU A 20 29.16 66.87 -42.38
CA LEU A 20 29.91 66.99 -43.64
C LEU A 20 31.24 66.21 -43.67
N LYS A 21 31.76 65.76 -42.51
CA LYS A 21 33.07 65.08 -42.39
C LYS A 21 32.95 63.73 -41.69
N MET A 22 32.08 62.88 -42.22
CA MET A 22 31.69 61.59 -41.62
C MET A 22 32.85 60.60 -41.51
N GLU A 23 33.71 60.54 -42.53
CA GLU A 23 34.88 59.65 -42.56
C GLU A 23 35.90 60.01 -41.46
N LYS A 24 36.15 61.31 -41.23
CA LYS A 24 37.03 61.77 -40.15
C LYS A 24 36.47 61.43 -38.77
N PHE A 25 35.15 61.45 -38.61
CA PHE A 25 34.49 61.02 -37.37
C PHE A 25 34.65 59.52 -37.13
N LEU A 26 34.38 58.68 -38.13
CA LEU A 26 34.49 57.22 -38.01
C LEU A 26 35.93 56.78 -37.73
N ASN A 27 36.90 57.37 -38.44
CA ASN A 27 38.32 57.10 -38.21
C ASN A 27 38.79 57.56 -36.82
N GLY A 28 38.29 58.70 -36.34
CA GLY A 28 38.55 59.16 -34.98
C GLY A 28 37.96 58.25 -33.91
N ALA A 29 36.74 57.74 -34.14
CA ALA A 29 36.06 56.82 -33.25
C ALA A 29 36.79 55.47 -33.13
N LEU A 30 37.26 54.90 -34.25
CA LEU A 30 38.04 53.67 -34.26
C LEU A 30 39.40 53.86 -33.57
N ARG A 31 40.06 55.01 -33.77
CA ARG A 31 41.36 55.31 -33.16
C ARG A 31 41.29 55.46 -31.63
N ASP A 32 40.21 56.05 -31.11
CA ASP A 32 39.96 56.14 -29.66
C ASP A 32 39.45 54.81 -29.05
N GLY A 33 39.49 53.70 -29.80
CA GLY A 33 39.14 52.36 -29.31
C GLY A 33 37.64 52.11 -29.16
N ASN A 34 36.78 52.94 -29.78
CA ASN A 34 35.34 52.74 -29.69
C ASN A 34 34.89 51.60 -30.62
N TYR A 35 34.32 50.57 -30.02
CA TYR A 35 33.70 49.49 -30.77
C TYR A 35 32.26 49.88 -31.17
N PHE A 36 31.97 49.75 -32.46
CA PHE A 36 30.64 49.91 -33.02
C PHE A 36 30.34 48.81 -34.03
N TRP A 37 29.08 48.43 -34.13
CA TRP A 37 28.62 47.34 -34.99
C TRP A 37 27.31 47.72 -35.69
N ASP A 38 26.94 46.96 -36.73
CA ASP A 38 25.72 47.19 -37.53
C ASP A 38 25.64 48.64 -38.05
N VAL A 39 26.70 49.06 -38.75
CA VAL A 39 26.80 50.39 -39.36
C VAL A 39 25.99 50.40 -40.66
N ARG A 40 25.04 51.32 -40.75
CA ARG A 40 24.17 51.50 -41.93
C ARG A 40 24.22 52.95 -42.41
N TYR A 41 24.43 53.12 -43.71
CA TYR A 41 24.38 54.41 -44.39
C TYR A 41 22.97 54.64 -44.93
N VAL A 42 22.34 55.75 -44.57
CA VAL A 42 20.99 56.13 -45.01
C VAL A 42 21.05 57.58 -45.48
N GLY A 43 21.30 57.78 -46.79
CA GLY A 43 21.56 59.10 -47.36
C GLY A 43 22.78 59.78 -46.71
N ASP A 44 22.62 61.01 -46.24
CA ASP A 44 23.67 61.80 -45.56
C ASP A 44 23.85 61.45 -44.07
N LYS A 45 23.32 60.30 -43.63
CA LYS A 45 23.33 59.89 -42.23
C LYS A 45 23.94 58.51 -42.05
N VAL A 46 24.61 58.33 -40.91
CA VAL A 46 25.15 57.05 -40.47
C VAL A 46 24.47 56.62 -39.20
N ILE A 47 23.88 55.42 -39.22
CA ILE A 47 23.30 54.78 -38.04
C ILE A 47 24.25 53.68 -37.60
N LEU A 48 24.66 53.69 -36.34
CA LEU A 48 25.51 52.65 -35.77
C LEU A 48 25.06 52.26 -34.37
N LYS A 49 25.40 51.03 -33.97
CA LYS A 49 25.20 50.54 -32.62
C LYS A 49 26.51 50.64 -31.84
N THR A 50 26.45 51.18 -30.63
CA THR A 50 27.61 51.26 -29.74
C THR A 50 27.20 51.00 -28.29
N THR A 51 28.16 50.65 -27.45
CA THR A 51 27.93 50.49 -26.00
C THR A 51 27.61 51.83 -25.33
N ILE A 52 27.03 51.78 -24.13
CA ILE A 52 26.72 52.99 -23.35
C ILE A 52 27.97 53.84 -23.11
N ASP A 53 29.10 53.20 -22.80
CA ASP A 53 30.37 53.90 -22.60
C ASP A 53 30.97 54.38 -23.91
N GLY A 54 30.89 53.60 -24.99
CA GLY A 54 31.30 54.04 -26.33
C GLY A 54 30.59 55.34 -26.75
N PHE A 55 29.28 55.44 -26.51
CA PHE A 55 28.53 56.68 -26.80
C PHE A 55 29.06 57.92 -26.07
N LYS A 56 29.52 57.79 -24.81
CA LYS A 56 30.09 58.92 -24.07
C LYS A 56 31.38 59.43 -24.72
N HIS A 57 32.20 58.50 -25.21
CA HIS A 57 33.46 58.79 -25.91
C HIS A 57 33.26 59.31 -27.34
N LEU A 58 32.09 59.06 -27.95
CA LEU A 58 31.75 59.63 -29.26
C LEU A 58 31.45 61.14 -29.20
N LYS A 59 31.03 61.69 -28.06
CA LYS A 59 30.68 63.13 -27.95
C LYS A 59 31.87 64.07 -28.21
N PRO A 60 33.06 63.88 -27.59
CA PRO A 60 34.23 64.70 -27.90
C PRO A 60 34.70 64.58 -29.36
N ILE A 61 34.55 63.40 -29.97
CA ILE A 61 34.92 63.14 -31.37
C ILE A 61 33.95 63.86 -32.32
N ALA A 62 32.66 63.85 -31.99
CA ALA A 62 31.63 64.55 -32.73
C ALA A 62 31.90 66.05 -32.79
N TYR A 63 32.28 66.64 -31.66
CA TYR A 63 32.62 68.04 -31.53
C TYR A 63 33.84 68.41 -32.41
N ARG A 64 34.92 67.62 -32.32
CA ARG A 64 36.15 67.83 -33.14
C ARG A 64 35.88 67.72 -34.64
N SER A 65 35.01 66.81 -35.05
CA SER A 65 34.72 66.54 -36.47
C SER A 65 33.57 67.38 -37.05
N LYS A 66 32.97 68.29 -36.26
CA LYS A 66 31.77 69.08 -36.63
C LYS A 66 30.58 68.20 -37.06
N CYS A 67 30.44 67.03 -36.44
CA CYS A 67 29.32 66.11 -36.65
C CYS A 67 28.33 66.22 -35.48
N ARG A 68 27.05 65.98 -35.75
CA ARG A 68 25.99 65.88 -34.73
C ARG A 68 25.66 64.42 -34.48
N VAL A 69 25.55 64.06 -33.21
CA VAL A 69 25.27 62.69 -32.76
C VAL A 69 23.96 62.70 -31.97
N ARG A 70 23.00 61.85 -32.36
CA ARG A 70 21.69 61.72 -31.73
C ARG A 70 21.41 60.27 -31.37
N ILE A 71 20.89 60.02 -30.17
CA ILE A 71 20.41 58.68 -29.79
C ILE A 71 19.03 58.46 -30.43
N VAL A 72 18.88 57.39 -31.20
CA VAL A 72 17.61 56.98 -31.81
C VAL A 72 16.87 56.04 -30.87
N GLU A 73 17.55 55.00 -30.39
CA GLU A 73 16.97 53.97 -29.52
C GLU A 73 17.96 53.52 -28.44
N LYS A 74 17.42 53.00 -27.32
CA LYS A 74 18.17 52.47 -26.19
C LYS A 74 17.72 51.05 -25.90
N HIS A 75 18.63 50.08 -25.90
CA HIS A 75 18.31 48.66 -25.75
C HIS A 75 19.21 47.98 -24.69
N GLY A 76 18.64 47.04 -23.94
CA GLY A 76 19.36 46.18 -22.98
C GLY A 76 18.89 46.27 -21.53
N LEU A 77 19.42 45.37 -20.70
CA LEU A 77 19.04 45.21 -19.29
C LEU A 77 19.21 46.47 -18.41
N PRO A 78 20.23 47.34 -18.60
CA PRO A 78 20.36 48.56 -17.81
C PRO A 78 19.20 49.53 -18.03
N PHE A 79 18.64 49.58 -19.25
CA PHE A 79 17.52 50.46 -19.58
C PHE A 79 16.18 49.89 -19.10
N ILE A 80 16.02 48.56 -19.12
CA ILE A 80 14.86 47.87 -18.54
C ILE A 80 14.88 48.02 -17.01
N SER A 81 15.99 47.72 -16.35
CA SER A 81 16.13 47.87 -14.89
C SER A 81 15.92 49.30 -14.41
N PHE A 82 16.34 50.31 -15.19
CA PHE A 82 16.05 51.71 -14.89
C PHE A 82 14.56 52.06 -15.05
N LYS A 83 13.90 51.56 -16.11
CA LYS A 83 12.45 51.75 -16.36
C LYS A 83 11.59 51.08 -15.27
N TYR A 84 12.02 49.94 -14.74
CA TYR A 84 11.33 49.18 -13.69
C TYR A 84 11.87 49.43 -12.27
N ARG A 85 12.73 50.44 -12.07
CA ARG A 85 13.37 50.75 -10.77
C ARG A 85 12.37 51.06 -9.63
N LYS A 86 11.15 51.53 -9.96
CA LYS A 86 10.06 51.72 -8.98
C LYS A 86 9.28 50.44 -8.66
N ARG A 87 9.45 49.35 -9.42
CA ARG A 87 8.78 48.05 -9.23
C ARG A 87 9.68 46.98 -8.60
N ARG A 88 10.61 47.38 -7.72
CA ARG A 88 11.47 46.45 -6.95
C ARG A 88 10.67 45.41 -6.18
N ILE A 89 9.48 45.79 -5.70
CA ILE A 89 8.54 44.90 -5.00
C ILE A 89 8.10 43.74 -5.89
N PHE A 90 7.89 43.96 -7.20
CA PHE A 90 7.49 42.90 -8.12
C PHE A 90 8.63 41.90 -8.38
N ALA A 91 9.86 42.40 -8.56
CA ALA A 91 11.03 41.53 -8.70
C ALA A 91 11.32 40.73 -7.42
N ALA A 92 11.23 41.38 -6.25
CA ALA A 92 11.37 40.72 -4.95
C ALA A 92 10.27 39.67 -4.73
N GLY A 93 9.02 40.00 -5.05
CA GLY A 93 7.89 39.06 -4.97
C GLY A 93 8.03 37.87 -5.91
N SER A 94 8.52 38.07 -7.13
CA SER A 94 8.79 36.98 -8.07
C SER A 94 9.92 36.06 -7.57
N LEU A 95 11.00 36.63 -7.03
CA LEU A 95 12.10 35.84 -6.47
C LEU A 95 11.66 35.07 -5.22
N LEU A 96 10.86 35.70 -4.36
CA LEU A 96 10.25 35.06 -3.19
C LEU A 96 9.29 33.94 -3.60
N PHE A 97 8.46 34.16 -4.64
CA PHE A 97 7.56 33.13 -5.16
C PHE A 97 8.33 31.91 -5.67
N VAL A 98 9.40 32.11 -6.44
CA VAL A 98 10.26 31.00 -6.90
C VAL A 98 10.91 30.29 -5.72
N GLY A 99 11.38 31.03 -4.71
CA GLY A 99 11.93 30.46 -3.48
C GLY A 99 10.93 29.62 -2.70
N LEU A 100 9.70 30.11 -2.51
CA LEU A 100 8.63 29.38 -1.85
C LEU A 100 8.19 28.16 -2.64
N PHE A 101 8.07 28.26 -3.96
CA PHE A 101 7.72 27.14 -4.82
C PHE A 101 8.78 26.03 -4.75
N TRP A 102 10.06 26.40 -4.78
CA TRP A 102 11.15 25.45 -4.61
C TRP A 102 11.12 24.80 -3.22
N MET A 103 10.93 25.61 -2.17
CA MET A 103 10.76 25.11 -0.81
C MET A 103 9.62 24.09 -0.72
N LEU A 104 8.43 24.43 -1.24
CA LEU A 104 7.26 23.53 -1.22
C LEU A 104 7.53 22.21 -1.96
N THR A 105 8.23 22.23 -3.10
CA THR A 105 8.53 21.01 -3.85
C THR A 105 9.62 20.13 -3.21
N SER A 106 10.43 20.67 -2.28
CA SER A 106 11.52 19.94 -1.61
C SER A 106 11.08 19.06 -0.43
N PHE A 107 9.84 19.18 0.04
CA PHE A 107 9.32 18.38 1.16
C PHE A 107 8.54 17.13 0.69
N VAL A 108 8.44 16.15 1.58
CA VAL A 108 7.53 15.00 1.46
C VAL A 108 6.20 15.39 2.11
N TRP A 109 5.11 15.27 1.36
CA TRP A 109 3.78 15.71 1.79
C TRP A 109 2.82 14.55 2.02
N LEU A 110 3.05 13.42 1.34
CA LEU A 110 2.23 12.22 1.42
C LEU A 110 3.16 11.00 1.34
N VAL A 111 2.87 9.99 2.15
CA VAL A 111 3.42 8.64 2.00
C VAL A 111 2.30 7.80 1.41
N GLU A 112 2.58 7.08 0.32
CA GLU A 112 1.63 6.24 -0.40
C GLU A 112 2.26 4.86 -0.53
N ILE A 113 1.53 3.83 -0.12
CA ILE A 113 2.00 2.45 -0.08
C ILE A 113 1.21 1.63 -1.08
N ASP A 114 1.93 0.84 -1.87
CA ASP A 114 1.38 -0.04 -2.89
C ASP A 114 1.90 -1.47 -2.67
N GLY A 115 1.04 -2.46 -2.91
CA GLY A 115 1.43 -3.88 -2.88
C GLY A 115 1.26 -4.58 -1.52
N ASN A 116 0.60 -3.93 -0.56
CA ASN A 116 0.20 -4.55 0.70
C ASN A 116 -1.13 -5.30 0.52
N ASN A 117 -1.09 -6.63 0.65
CA ASN A 117 -2.29 -7.49 0.54
C ASN A 117 -2.64 -8.12 1.89
N LEU A 118 -1.63 -8.58 2.63
CA LEU A 118 -1.74 -9.18 3.95
C LEU A 118 -1.41 -8.17 5.05
N LEU A 119 -0.44 -7.28 4.82
CA LEU A 119 -0.02 -6.26 5.78
C LEU A 119 -0.95 -5.04 5.77
N GLN A 120 -1.24 -4.50 6.95
CA GLN A 120 -2.02 -3.27 7.06
C GLN A 120 -1.16 -2.06 6.67
N GLU A 121 -1.75 -1.15 5.89
CA GLU A 121 -1.07 0.07 5.44
C GLU A 121 -0.61 0.94 6.63
N THR A 122 -1.41 1.00 7.69
CA THR A 122 -1.11 1.77 8.91
C THR A 122 0.18 1.32 9.58
N ASP A 123 0.39 0.01 9.68
CA ASP A 123 1.56 -0.56 10.37
C ASP A 123 2.85 -0.21 9.63
N ILE A 124 2.81 -0.22 8.29
CA ILE A 124 3.92 0.17 7.43
C ILE A 124 4.22 1.68 7.56
N ILE A 125 3.17 2.53 7.57
CA ILE A 125 3.32 3.98 7.78
C ILE A 125 3.95 4.27 9.14
N ASP A 126 3.48 3.62 10.20
CA ASP A 126 3.97 3.84 11.55
C ASP A 126 5.42 3.36 11.70
N THR A 127 5.76 2.22 11.11
CA THR A 127 7.14 1.73 11.04
C THR A 127 8.06 2.76 10.36
N LEU A 128 7.68 3.26 9.18
CA LEU A 128 8.46 4.30 8.48
C LEU A 128 8.57 5.60 9.30
N LYS A 129 7.52 5.96 10.04
CA LYS A 129 7.50 7.12 10.93
C LYS A 129 8.48 6.97 12.08
N GLU A 130 8.58 5.79 12.70
CA GLU A 130 9.57 5.47 13.73
C GLU A 130 11.01 5.57 13.19
N GLY A 131 11.24 5.11 11.97
CA GLY A 131 12.50 5.29 11.25
C GLY A 131 12.81 6.74 10.82
N GLY A 132 11.89 7.68 11.06
CA GLY A 132 12.04 9.09 10.70
C GLY A 132 11.64 9.44 9.26
N TYR A 133 11.16 8.47 8.49
CA TYR A 133 10.66 8.60 7.12
C TYR A 133 9.18 8.96 7.11
N THR A 134 8.88 10.19 7.54
CA THR A 134 7.51 10.69 7.68
C THR A 134 7.25 11.94 6.84
N THR A 135 5.99 12.38 6.81
CA THR A 135 5.56 13.61 6.14
C THR A 135 6.19 14.85 6.79
N GLY A 136 6.35 15.94 6.02
CA GLY A 136 6.97 17.19 6.47
C GLY A 136 8.50 17.17 6.52
N LYS A 137 9.14 16.04 6.14
CA LYS A 137 10.60 15.93 6.04
C LYS A 137 11.11 16.43 4.69
N LEU A 138 12.32 16.99 4.71
CA LEU A 138 12.99 17.51 3.51
C LEU A 138 13.63 16.34 2.78
N LYS A 139 13.34 16.18 1.48
CA LYS A 139 13.77 15.03 0.68
C LYS A 139 15.28 14.78 0.71
N SER A 140 16.08 15.86 0.74
CA SER A 140 17.55 15.72 0.76
C SER A 140 18.11 15.17 2.07
N LYS A 141 17.30 15.06 3.12
CA LYS A 141 17.69 14.48 4.42
C LYS A 141 17.27 13.02 4.57
N LEU A 142 16.50 12.48 3.63
CA LEU A 142 16.02 11.10 3.69
C LEU A 142 16.89 10.23 2.78
N ASP A 143 17.51 9.21 3.36
CA ASP A 143 18.16 8.15 2.58
C ASP A 143 17.12 7.06 2.29
N LEU A 144 16.72 6.95 1.02
CA LEU A 144 15.70 6.00 0.58
C LEU A 144 16.17 4.55 0.73
N ARG A 145 17.47 4.29 0.56
CA ARG A 145 18.01 2.93 0.62
C ARG A 145 18.08 2.41 2.05
N GLU A 146 18.37 3.31 2.99
CA GLU A 146 18.27 3.01 4.42
C GLU A 146 16.81 2.77 4.82
N ALA A 147 15.86 3.54 4.27
CA ALA A 147 14.43 3.34 4.51
C ALA A 147 13.94 1.97 4.03
N GLU A 148 14.36 1.56 2.83
CA GLU A 148 14.04 0.23 2.26
C GLU A 148 14.54 -0.90 3.18
N GLN A 149 15.80 -0.82 3.59
CA GLN A 149 16.40 -1.82 4.48
C GLN A 149 15.76 -1.83 5.86
N TYR A 150 15.45 -0.65 6.41
CA TYR A 150 14.77 -0.54 7.70
C TYR A 150 13.40 -1.24 7.64
N LEU A 151 12.62 -1.01 6.59
CA LEU A 151 11.30 -1.61 6.44
C LEU A 151 11.36 -3.14 6.32
N ILE A 152 12.29 -3.67 5.51
CA ILE A 152 12.50 -5.13 5.36
C ILE A 152 12.96 -5.77 6.69
N ASN A 153 13.78 -5.07 7.47
CA ASN A 153 14.29 -5.62 8.74
C ASN A 153 13.22 -5.67 9.84
N GLN A 154 12.20 -4.81 9.78
CA GLN A 154 11.11 -4.78 10.78
C GLN A 154 9.98 -5.76 10.43
N HIS A 155 9.79 -6.09 9.15
CA HIS A 155 8.71 -6.96 8.67
C HIS A 155 9.28 -8.14 7.89
N ASN A 156 9.39 -9.30 8.55
CA ASN A 156 9.91 -10.53 7.93
C ASN A 156 9.02 -11.05 6.79
N GLU A 157 7.77 -10.59 6.72
CA GLU A 157 6.81 -10.91 5.68
C GLU A 157 7.12 -10.18 4.36
N ILE A 158 7.95 -9.13 4.38
CA ILE A 158 8.32 -8.36 3.19
C ILE A 158 9.54 -9.00 2.52
N LEU A 159 9.36 -9.49 1.28
CA LEU A 159 10.46 -10.02 0.46
C LEU A 159 11.28 -8.89 -0.17
N TRP A 160 10.60 -7.83 -0.61
CA TRP A 160 11.22 -6.72 -1.31
C TRP A 160 10.44 -5.44 -1.04
N ALA A 161 11.17 -4.35 -0.84
CA ALA A 161 10.63 -3.00 -0.74
C ALA A 161 11.41 -2.07 -1.67
N GLY A 162 10.70 -1.25 -2.43
CA GLY A 162 11.26 -0.17 -3.24
C GLY A 162 10.64 1.16 -2.84
N ILE A 163 11.47 2.15 -2.50
CA ILE A 163 11.01 3.47 -2.05
C ILE A 163 11.51 4.54 -3.00
N SER A 164 10.60 5.38 -3.50
CA SER A 164 10.94 6.43 -4.47
C SER A 164 10.18 7.73 -4.22
N PHE A 165 10.74 8.84 -4.72
CA PHE A 165 10.03 10.13 -4.73
C PHE A 165 9.27 10.34 -6.03
N ILE A 166 7.95 10.45 -5.95
CA ILE A 166 7.09 10.81 -7.09
C ILE A 166 6.49 12.19 -6.81
N GLY A 167 7.03 13.24 -7.42
CA GLY A 167 6.59 14.61 -7.14
C GLY A 167 6.83 14.92 -5.66
N THR A 168 5.80 15.28 -4.91
CA THR A 168 5.84 15.53 -3.45
C THR A 168 5.54 14.31 -2.58
N LYS A 169 5.38 13.14 -3.19
CA LYS A 169 5.03 11.89 -2.53
C LYS A 169 6.26 11.01 -2.28
N LEU A 170 6.25 10.28 -1.17
CA LEU A 170 7.09 9.12 -0.93
C LEU A 170 6.26 7.88 -1.31
N ASN A 171 6.60 7.25 -2.43
CA ASN A 171 5.93 6.03 -2.91
C ASN A 171 6.72 4.83 -2.40
N VAL A 172 6.02 3.90 -1.75
CA VAL A 172 6.58 2.70 -1.12
C VAL A 172 5.92 1.51 -1.80
N GLN A 173 6.69 0.74 -2.55
CA GLN A 173 6.21 -0.48 -3.23
C GLN A 173 6.73 -1.69 -2.47
N ILE A 174 5.83 -2.58 -2.09
CA ILE A 174 6.15 -3.76 -1.29
C ILE A 174 5.73 -5.01 -2.05
N THR A 175 6.49 -6.09 -1.87
CA THR A 175 6.11 -7.43 -2.29
C THR A 175 6.19 -8.36 -1.09
N GLU A 176 5.05 -8.93 -0.72
CA GLU A 176 4.91 -9.82 0.44
C GLU A 176 5.29 -11.27 0.08
N ALA A 177 5.76 -12.01 1.08
CA ALA A 177 6.06 -13.44 0.98
C ALA A 177 4.79 -14.28 0.93
N VAL A 178 4.65 -15.10 -0.11
CA VAL A 178 3.64 -16.16 -0.14
C VAL A 178 4.18 -17.34 0.67
N GLN A 179 3.44 -17.78 1.71
CA GLN A 179 3.80 -18.99 2.45
C GLN A 179 3.83 -20.18 1.48
N LYS A 180 4.97 -20.86 1.38
CA LYS A 180 5.06 -22.10 0.61
C LYS A 180 4.28 -23.19 1.35
N PRO A 181 3.47 -24.01 0.66
CA PRO A 181 2.85 -25.16 1.29
C PRO A 181 3.93 -26.07 1.86
N ILE A 182 3.68 -26.59 3.05
CA ILE A 182 4.55 -27.57 3.71
C ILE A 182 4.52 -28.82 2.84
N MET A 183 5.58 -29.05 2.07
CA MET A 183 5.76 -30.28 1.33
C MET A 183 6.15 -31.37 2.33
N HIS A 184 5.27 -32.33 2.58
CA HIS A 184 5.61 -33.54 3.33
C HIS A 184 6.59 -34.38 2.49
N ASN A 185 7.66 -34.90 3.10
CA ASN A 185 8.59 -35.82 2.42
C ASN A 185 7.86 -37.14 2.16
N GLU A 186 7.63 -37.48 0.89
CA GLU A 186 6.91 -38.71 0.45
C GLU A 186 7.65 -40.03 0.74
N THR A 187 8.75 -40.03 1.50
CA THR A 187 9.69 -41.16 1.60
C THR A 187 9.64 -41.95 2.90
N ASP A 188 8.99 -41.43 3.94
CA ASP A 188 8.87 -42.15 5.21
C ASP A 188 7.65 -43.10 5.18
N PRO A 189 7.74 -44.30 5.78
CA PRO A 189 6.61 -45.22 5.85
C PRO A 189 5.53 -44.67 6.79
N THR A 190 4.28 -44.73 6.35
CA THR A 190 3.11 -44.13 7.01
C THR A 190 1.99 -45.16 7.15
N ASN A 191 1.22 -45.03 8.23
CA ASN A 191 -0.07 -45.67 8.42
C ASN A 191 -1.19 -44.69 8.06
N ILE A 192 -2.37 -45.19 7.73
CA ILE A 192 -3.59 -44.38 7.67
C ILE A 192 -4.39 -44.61 8.95
N VAL A 193 -4.69 -43.54 9.68
CA VAL A 193 -5.46 -43.56 10.93
C VAL A 193 -6.77 -42.79 10.79
N ALA A 194 -7.77 -43.19 11.58
CA ALA A 194 -9.07 -42.53 11.62
C ALA A 194 -9.02 -41.19 12.35
N THR A 195 -9.46 -40.11 11.72
CA THR A 195 -9.57 -38.80 12.37
C THR A 195 -10.79 -38.66 13.30
N ARG A 196 -11.81 -39.49 13.08
CA ARG A 196 -13.11 -39.42 13.76
C ARG A 196 -13.71 -40.81 13.92
N ASP A 197 -14.64 -40.91 14.85
CA ASP A 197 -15.48 -42.11 15.03
C ASP A 197 -16.46 -42.22 13.86
N GLY A 198 -16.66 -43.44 13.33
CA GLY A 198 -17.56 -43.64 12.21
C GLY A 198 -17.74 -45.09 11.80
N ILE A 199 -18.60 -45.31 10.80
CA ILE A 199 -18.83 -46.62 10.19
C ILE A 199 -18.30 -46.58 8.76
N ILE A 200 -17.36 -47.49 8.42
CA ILE A 200 -16.74 -47.55 7.10
C ILE A 200 -17.78 -47.92 6.05
N THR A 201 -17.99 -47.06 5.05
CA THR A 201 -18.91 -47.32 3.93
C THR A 201 -18.19 -47.77 2.67
N TYR A 202 -16.94 -47.33 2.50
CA TYR A 202 -16.10 -47.64 1.37
C TYR A 202 -14.62 -47.67 1.78
N ILE A 203 -13.88 -48.63 1.27
CA ILE A 203 -12.43 -48.72 1.42
C ILE A 203 -11.85 -49.30 0.12
N ALA A 204 -10.86 -48.62 -0.45
CA ALA A 204 -10.07 -49.09 -1.57
C ALA A 204 -8.60 -48.77 -1.30
N THR A 205 -7.78 -49.81 -1.10
CA THR A 205 -6.36 -49.68 -0.76
C THR A 205 -5.50 -49.82 -2.02
N SER A 206 -4.64 -48.84 -2.27
CA SER A 206 -3.62 -48.86 -3.33
C SER A 206 -2.30 -49.45 -2.80
N SER A 207 -1.89 -49.08 -1.58
CA SER A 207 -0.66 -49.51 -0.92
C SER A 207 -0.90 -49.70 0.58
N GLY A 208 -0.26 -50.71 1.18
CA GLY A 208 -0.44 -51.09 2.58
C GLY A 208 -1.46 -52.22 2.80
N MET A 209 -1.66 -52.61 4.05
CA MET A 209 -2.57 -53.70 4.44
C MET A 209 -3.81 -53.14 5.16
N PRO A 210 -5.03 -53.26 4.60
CA PRO A 210 -6.25 -52.78 5.24
C PRO A 210 -6.54 -53.58 6.50
N GLN A 211 -6.78 -52.88 7.61
CA GLN A 211 -7.13 -53.47 8.91
C GLN A 211 -8.65 -53.47 9.17
N VAL A 212 -9.40 -52.73 8.36
CA VAL A 212 -10.86 -52.56 8.47
C VAL A 212 -11.56 -52.95 7.17
N LYS A 213 -12.85 -53.27 7.26
CA LYS A 213 -13.72 -53.61 6.14
C LYS A 213 -14.97 -52.75 6.15
N LYS A 214 -15.66 -52.72 5.00
CA LYS A 214 -16.97 -52.06 4.90
C LYS A 214 -17.94 -52.62 5.93
N GLY A 215 -18.54 -51.74 6.72
CA GLY A 215 -19.47 -52.05 7.81
C GLY A 215 -18.82 -52.01 9.20
N ASP A 216 -17.50 -51.96 9.30
CA ASP A 216 -16.81 -51.89 10.59
C ASP A 216 -16.99 -50.52 11.23
N THR A 217 -17.10 -50.51 12.56
CA THR A 217 -17.12 -49.28 13.37
C THR A 217 -15.70 -48.99 13.83
N VAL A 218 -15.24 -47.78 13.55
CA VAL A 218 -13.90 -47.30 13.91
C VAL A 218 -14.01 -46.13 14.87
N LYS A 219 -13.02 -46.00 15.75
CA LYS A 219 -12.85 -44.86 16.63
C LYS A 219 -11.71 -43.98 16.14
N LYS A 220 -11.74 -42.71 16.53
CA LYS A 220 -10.65 -41.79 16.31
C LYS A 220 -9.34 -42.37 16.84
N GLY A 221 -8.33 -42.44 15.97
CA GLY A 221 -7.01 -42.99 16.23
C GLY A 221 -6.82 -44.44 15.80
N ASP A 222 -7.88 -45.15 15.41
CA ASP A 222 -7.75 -46.54 14.94
C ASP A 222 -6.97 -46.59 13.61
N ILE A 223 -6.11 -47.60 13.46
CA ILE A 223 -5.36 -47.84 12.22
C ILE A 223 -6.32 -48.45 11.20
N LEU A 224 -6.57 -47.72 10.10
CA LEU A 224 -7.43 -48.15 9.01
C LEU A 224 -6.64 -48.97 7.98
N VAL A 225 -5.41 -48.53 7.67
CA VAL A 225 -4.47 -49.22 6.78
C VAL A 225 -3.08 -49.18 7.41
N SER A 226 -2.47 -50.34 7.56
CA SER A 226 -1.10 -50.49 8.07
C SER A 226 -0.10 -50.36 6.93
N GLY A 227 0.90 -49.50 7.08
CA GLY A 227 2.09 -49.44 6.21
C GLY A 227 3.08 -50.57 6.49
N ALA A 228 2.94 -51.29 7.61
CA ALA A 228 3.67 -52.52 7.89
C ALA A 228 2.92 -53.71 7.27
N VAL A 229 3.46 -54.24 6.17
CA VAL A 229 2.88 -55.37 5.42
C VAL A 229 3.70 -56.63 5.70
N PRO A 230 3.12 -57.68 6.32
CA PRO A 230 3.82 -58.94 6.51
C PRO A 230 4.07 -59.62 5.17
N LEU A 231 5.32 -59.99 4.90
CA LEU A 231 5.73 -60.84 3.80
C LEU A 231 5.74 -62.29 4.30
N GLU A 232 4.72 -63.05 3.93
CA GLU A 232 4.71 -64.50 4.08
C GLU A 232 5.03 -65.14 2.73
N SER A 233 6.28 -65.60 2.56
CA SER A 233 6.70 -66.42 1.43
C SER A 233 7.42 -67.68 1.93
N GLU A 234 7.45 -68.75 1.13
CA GLU A 234 8.14 -70.00 1.48
C GLU A 234 9.67 -69.84 1.72
N VAL A 235 10.25 -68.67 1.41
CA VAL A 235 11.71 -68.41 1.42
C VAL A 235 12.12 -67.30 2.41
N LEU A 236 11.23 -66.35 2.73
CA LEU A 236 11.51 -65.20 3.61
C LEU A 236 10.24 -64.83 4.40
N THR A 237 10.38 -64.75 5.72
CA THR A 237 9.45 -64.10 6.66
C THR A 237 10.01 -62.75 7.10
N GLY A 238 9.23 -61.68 6.96
CA GLY A 238 9.63 -60.33 7.39
C GLY A 238 8.53 -59.29 7.17
N THR A 239 8.73 -58.07 7.66
CA THR A 239 7.77 -56.96 7.49
C THR A 239 8.31 -55.96 6.47
N ASN A 240 7.55 -55.72 5.40
CA ASN A 240 7.85 -54.65 4.45
C ASN A 240 7.13 -53.37 4.87
N TYR A 241 7.86 -52.25 4.91
CA TYR A 241 7.30 -50.96 5.28
C TYR A 241 7.06 -50.13 4.01
N VAL A 242 5.81 -49.74 3.80
CA VAL A 242 5.37 -48.93 2.67
C VAL A 242 4.66 -47.68 3.16
N ASN A 243 4.58 -46.67 2.29
CA ASN A 243 3.65 -45.57 2.48
C ASN A 243 2.23 -46.10 2.20
N ALA A 244 1.36 -46.08 3.22
CA ALA A 244 0.00 -46.57 3.10
C ALA A 244 -0.86 -45.55 2.33
N ASP A 245 -1.52 -46.01 1.27
CA ASP A 245 -2.39 -45.20 0.43
C ASP A 245 -3.72 -45.92 0.20
N ALA A 246 -4.82 -45.27 0.57
CA ALA A 246 -6.16 -45.80 0.40
C ALA A 246 -7.20 -44.67 0.38
N THR A 247 -8.24 -44.85 -0.42
CA THR A 247 -9.45 -44.03 -0.36
C THR A 247 -10.44 -44.67 0.61
N ILE A 248 -10.80 -43.95 1.68
CA ILE A 248 -11.67 -44.47 2.74
C ILE A 248 -12.81 -43.49 2.97
N LEU A 249 -14.05 -43.95 2.90
CA LEU A 249 -15.22 -43.15 3.27
C LEU A 249 -15.90 -43.80 4.47
N ALA A 250 -16.30 -42.96 5.42
CA ALA A 250 -17.02 -43.37 6.60
C ALA A 250 -18.25 -42.47 6.83
N ARG A 251 -19.29 -43.05 7.41
CA ARG A 251 -20.42 -42.31 7.96
C ARG A 251 -20.10 -41.88 9.38
N THR A 252 -20.04 -40.58 9.59
CA THR A 252 -19.79 -39.94 10.88
C THR A 252 -21.04 -39.17 11.35
N LEU A 253 -21.16 -39.00 12.66
CA LEU A 253 -22.24 -38.24 13.28
C LEU A 253 -21.69 -36.89 13.76
N TYR A 254 -22.36 -35.81 13.36
CA TYR A 254 -22.13 -34.46 13.86
C TYR A 254 -23.28 -34.02 14.75
N SER A 255 -22.93 -33.47 15.92
CA SER A 255 -23.84 -32.79 16.83
C SER A 255 -23.30 -31.39 17.07
N LEU A 256 -24.08 -30.38 16.70
CA LEU A 256 -23.76 -28.97 16.87
C LEU A 256 -24.89 -28.29 17.64
N GLU A 257 -24.54 -27.35 18.51
CA GLU A 257 -25.48 -26.56 19.29
C GLU A 257 -25.14 -25.09 19.14
N ALA A 258 -26.16 -24.26 18.89
CA ALA A 258 -26.06 -22.81 18.85
C ALA A 258 -27.26 -22.20 19.57
N GLN A 259 -27.04 -21.06 20.21
CA GLN A 259 -28.07 -20.38 20.99
C GLN A 259 -28.12 -18.89 20.66
N GLN A 260 -29.31 -18.32 20.63
CA GLN A 260 -29.53 -16.90 20.39
C GLN A 260 -30.71 -16.38 21.22
N LEU A 261 -30.54 -15.18 21.80
CA LEU A 261 -31.59 -14.50 22.55
C LEU A 261 -32.67 -13.95 21.60
N LEU A 262 -33.94 -14.09 21.97
CA LEU A 262 -35.09 -13.49 21.24
C LEU A 262 -35.05 -11.96 21.28
N GLU A 263 -34.54 -11.40 22.37
CA GLU A 263 -34.35 -9.96 22.53
C GLU A 263 -33.00 -9.56 21.94
N LYS A 264 -33.05 -8.70 20.92
CA LYS A 264 -31.84 -8.11 20.34
C LYS A 264 -31.83 -6.62 20.61
N GLU A 265 -30.78 -6.17 21.29
CA GLU A 265 -30.46 -4.75 21.37
C GLU A 265 -30.05 -4.25 19.98
N THR A 266 -30.82 -3.31 19.44
CA THR A 266 -30.54 -2.69 18.16
C THR A 266 -30.33 -1.19 18.37
N LYS A 267 -29.31 -0.64 17.69
CA LYS A 267 -29.02 0.79 17.71
C LYS A 267 -30.11 1.53 16.95
N TYR A 268 -30.83 2.42 17.62
CA TYR A 268 -31.72 3.40 17.01
C TYR A 268 -31.00 4.75 16.95
N TYR A 269 -30.68 5.21 15.73
CA TYR A 269 -29.93 6.46 15.54
C TYR A 269 -30.85 7.67 15.70
N ILE A 270 -30.44 8.61 16.53
CA ILE A 270 -31.16 9.86 16.78
C ILE A 270 -30.70 10.90 15.75
N PRO A 271 -31.61 11.70 15.15
CA PRO A 271 -31.26 12.69 14.12
C PRO A 271 -30.46 13.91 14.61
N ASP A 272 -29.99 13.96 15.87
CA ASP A 272 -29.16 15.05 16.39
C ASP A 272 -27.66 14.78 16.15
N ILE A 273 -27.25 14.92 14.89
CA ILE A 273 -25.86 14.73 14.50
C ILE A 273 -25.03 15.93 14.96
N SER A 274 -23.91 15.67 15.66
CA SER A 274 -22.88 16.69 15.85
C SER A 274 -21.81 16.58 14.77
N THR A 275 -21.53 17.70 14.11
CA THR A 275 -20.47 17.78 13.11
C THR A 275 -19.32 18.65 13.63
N THR A 276 -18.13 18.08 13.60
CA THR A 276 -16.87 18.79 13.85
C THR A 276 -16.10 18.93 12.54
N TYR A 277 -15.63 20.14 12.26
CA TYR A 277 -14.75 20.41 11.11
C TYR A 277 -13.33 20.66 11.60
N SER A 278 -12.40 19.90 11.06
CA SER A 278 -10.98 19.97 11.43
C SER A 278 -10.11 20.10 10.18
N ILE A 279 -9.02 20.85 10.30
CA ILE A 279 -7.94 20.87 9.32
C ILE A 279 -6.77 20.12 9.91
N LYS A 280 -6.32 19.07 9.23
CA LYS A 280 -5.08 18.38 9.57
C LYS A 280 -3.97 18.80 8.61
N ILE A 281 -2.82 19.11 9.19
CA ILE A 281 -1.58 19.51 8.49
C ILE A 281 -0.48 18.58 8.98
N PHE A 282 0.02 17.70 8.12
CA PHE A 282 0.95 16.63 8.51
C PHE A 282 0.38 15.80 9.68
N ASP A 283 1.08 15.80 10.83
CA ASP A 283 0.69 15.11 12.06
C ASP A 283 -0.18 15.96 13.01
N THR A 284 -0.36 17.26 12.74
CA THR A 284 -1.10 18.16 13.64
C THR A 284 -2.51 18.41 13.14
N GLN A 285 -3.51 18.18 13.99
CA GLN A 285 -4.91 18.46 13.71
C GLN A 285 -5.39 19.70 14.48
N PHE A 286 -6.08 20.59 13.78
CA PHE A 286 -6.71 21.78 14.33
C PHE A 286 -8.22 21.70 14.13
N ASP A 287 -8.95 21.61 15.23
CA ASP A 287 -10.41 21.64 15.21
C ASP A 287 -10.87 23.10 15.07
N ILE A 288 -11.63 23.40 14.02
CA ILE A 288 -12.14 24.76 13.75
C ILE A 288 -13.43 24.99 14.51
N PHE A 289 -14.32 24.00 14.44
CA PHE A 289 -15.65 24.06 15.04
C PHE A 289 -15.95 22.71 15.66
N LYS A 290 -16.04 22.68 16.99
CA LYS A 290 -16.35 21.48 17.77
C LYS A 290 -17.69 21.69 18.46
N LYS A 291 -18.71 20.97 18.01
CA LYS A 291 -19.96 20.81 18.77
C LYS A 291 -19.77 19.59 19.66
N ASP A 292 -19.75 19.80 20.96
CA ASP A 292 -19.63 18.70 21.92
C ASP A 292 -21.00 18.04 22.09
N LEU A 293 -21.05 16.72 21.94
CA LEU A 293 -22.28 15.94 22.12
C LEU A 293 -22.45 15.49 23.60
N GLY A 294 -21.49 15.81 24.47
CA GLY A 294 -21.50 15.35 25.86
C GLY A 294 -21.33 13.83 25.97
N ASP A 295 -21.79 13.24 27.07
CA ASP A 295 -21.64 11.81 27.38
C ASP A 295 -22.82 10.97 26.85
N VAL A 296 -23.12 11.12 25.55
CA VAL A 296 -24.17 10.34 24.86
C VAL A 296 -23.49 9.25 24.04
N ALA A 297 -24.03 8.03 24.07
CA ALA A 297 -23.55 6.94 23.21
C ALA A 297 -23.69 7.34 21.74
N HIS A 298 -22.58 7.34 20.99
CA HIS A 298 -22.54 7.80 19.61
C HIS A 298 -21.57 6.98 18.78
N ASP A 299 -21.91 6.79 17.51
CA ASP A 299 -20.97 6.28 16.52
C ASP A 299 -20.30 7.47 15.82
N THR A 300 -19.01 7.33 15.52
CA THR A 300 -18.22 8.40 14.91
C THR A 300 -17.90 8.08 13.45
N LEU A 301 -18.37 8.92 12.53
CA LEU A 301 -18.08 8.85 11.11
C LEU A 301 -17.05 9.92 10.76
N VAL A 302 -15.90 9.51 10.22
CA VAL A 302 -14.81 10.43 9.84
C VAL A 302 -14.65 10.44 8.34
N THR A 303 -14.89 11.59 7.72
CA THR A 303 -14.63 11.82 6.30
C THR A 303 -13.36 12.64 6.13
N ILE A 304 -12.38 12.11 5.40
CA ILE A 304 -11.08 12.77 5.18
C ILE A 304 -10.95 13.15 3.70
N ASN A 305 -10.90 14.44 3.42
CA ASN A 305 -10.68 14.97 2.07
C ASN A 305 -9.32 15.65 1.98
N GLN A 306 -8.41 15.05 1.23
CA GLN A 306 -7.11 15.66 0.93
C GLN A 306 -7.22 16.61 -0.27
N LEU A 307 -6.73 17.84 -0.12
CA LEU A 307 -6.56 18.76 -1.24
C LEU A 307 -5.46 18.26 -2.18
N LYS A 308 -5.74 18.20 -3.48
CA LYS A 308 -4.77 17.82 -4.52
C LYS A 308 -4.76 18.90 -5.59
N LEU A 309 -3.60 19.46 -5.92
CA LEU A 309 -3.48 20.42 -7.03
C LEU A 309 -3.42 19.66 -8.37
N THR A 310 -2.69 18.55 -8.39
CA THR A 310 -2.60 17.57 -9.48
C THR A 310 -2.41 16.18 -8.88
N SER A 311 -2.49 15.12 -9.69
CA SER A 311 -2.22 13.74 -9.23
C SER A 311 -0.83 13.55 -8.60
N MET A 312 0.15 14.32 -9.07
CA MET A 312 1.55 14.28 -8.61
C MET A 312 1.85 15.28 -7.48
N PHE A 313 0.91 16.17 -7.14
CA PHE A 313 1.09 17.21 -6.13
C PHE A 313 -0.08 17.21 -5.12
N PRO A 314 -0.12 16.22 -4.21
CA PRO A 314 -0.97 16.30 -3.04
C PRO A 314 -0.49 17.40 -2.10
N MET A 315 -1.43 18.10 -1.48
CA MET A 315 -1.17 19.14 -0.50
C MET A 315 -1.10 18.53 0.92
N PRO A 316 -0.41 19.18 1.88
CA PRO A 316 -0.38 18.78 3.30
C PRO A 316 -1.73 18.84 4.01
N PHE A 317 -2.69 19.54 3.40
CA PHE A 317 -3.90 19.97 4.07
C PHE A 317 -5.00 18.94 3.82
N TYR A 318 -5.51 18.40 4.91
CA TYR A 318 -6.65 17.50 4.94
C TYR A 318 -7.81 18.22 5.61
N PHE A 319 -8.96 18.26 4.95
CA PHE A 319 -10.21 18.64 5.56
C PHE A 319 -10.87 17.39 6.12
N ILE A 320 -11.02 17.36 7.44
CA ILE A 320 -11.65 16.27 8.15
C ILE A 320 -13.01 16.76 8.62
N LYS A 321 -14.05 16.01 8.25
CA LYS A 321 -15.40 16.17 8.76
C LYS A 321 -15.70 14.97 9.64
N THR A 322 -15.88 15.21 10.93
CA THR A 322 -16.23 14.18 11.91
C THR A 322 -17.69 14.36 12.30
N GLU A 323 -18.51 13.35 12.04
CA GLU A 323 -19.93 13.30 12.41
C GLU A 323 -20.12 12.32 13.55
N GLN A 324 -20.59 12.80 14.69
CA GLN A 324 -21.00 11.97 15.81
C GLN A 324 -22.51 11.77 15.69
N VAL A 325 -22.92 10.51 15.47
CA VAL A 325 -24.32 10.11 15.33
C VAL A 325 -24.75 9.43 16.63
N PRO A 326 -25.52 10.10 17.50
CA PRO A 326 -26.01 9.50 18.73
C PRO A 326 -26.96 8.34 18.45
N PHE A 327 -26.92 7.33 19.31
CA PHE A 327 -27.85 6.20 19.26
C PHE A 327 -28.34 5.84 20.66
N THR A 328 -29.54 5.27 20.72
CA THR A 328 -30.08 4.58 21.89
C THR A 328 -30.22 3.10 21.60
N MET A 329 -29.95 2.27 22.60
CA MET A 329 -30.22 0.84 22.51
C MET A 329 -31.70 0.61 22.78
N GLU A 330 -32.40 0.00 21.83
CA GLU A 330 -33.76 -0.50 22.04
C GLU A 330 -33.74 -2.03 21.91
N ALA A 331 -34.29 -2.70 22.92
CA ALA A 331 -34.49 -4.14 22.88
C ALA A 331 -35.71 -4.43 22.00
N ILE A 332 -35.46 -5.00 20.82
CA ILE A 332 -36.51 -5.44 19.91
C ILE A 332 -36.67 -6.95 20.10
N VAL A 333 -37.86 -7.38 20.46
CA VAL A 333 -38.23 -8.81 20.46
C VAL A 333 -38.33 -9.24 19.00
N GLN A 334 -37.41 -10.11 18.58
CA GLN A 334 -37.41 -10.67 17.25
C GLN A 334 -38.48 -11.75 17.15
N GLU A 335 -39.06 -11.90 15.95
CA GLU A 335 -39.94 -13.04 15.68
C GLU A 335 -39.13 -14.33 15.80
N GLN A 336 -39.70 -15.33 16.48
CA GLN A 336 -39.02 -16.62 16.74
C GLN A 336 -38.55 -17.30 15.45
N THR A 337 -39.36 -17.24 14.39
CA THR A 337 -39.05 -17.78 13.05
C THR A 337 -37.77 -17.18 12.46
N LEU A 338 -37.56 -15.87 12.61
CA LEU A 338 -36.37 -15.17 12.12
C LEU A 338 -35.10 -15.56 12.90
N VAL A 339 -35.24 -15.87 14.19
CA VAL A 339 -34.13 -16.35 15.03
C VAL A 339 -33.79 -17.79 14.66
N GLU A 340 -34.78 -18.65 14.45
CA GLU A 340 -34.60 -20.02 13.97
C GLU A 340 -33.91 -20.07 12.60
N ASP A 341 -34.32 -19.24 11.63
CA ASP A 341 -33.69 -19.16 10.31
C ASP A 341 -32.19 -18.75 10.39
N LYS A 342 -31.87 -17.80 11.27
CA LYS A 342 -30.48 -17.35 11.49
C LYS A 342 -29.64 -18.44 12.16
N LEU A 343 -30.21 -19.12 13.16
CA LEU A 343 -29.56 -20.23 13.83
C LEU A 343 -29.34 -21.40 12.87
N GLU A 344 -30.30 -21.71 11.99
CA GLU A 344 -30.12 -22.70 10.93
C GLU A 344 -28.94 -22.33 10.03
N GLY A 345 -28.88 -21.07 9.57
CA GLY A 345 -27.77 -20.56 8.77
C GLY A 345 -26.42 -20.78 9.47
N ALA A 346 -26.30 -20.31 10.71
CA ALA A 346 -25.07 -20.43 11.49
C ALA A 346 -24.66 -21.89 11.77
N LEU A 347 -25.63 -22.76 12.07
CA LEU A 347 -25.39 -24.19 12.29
C LEU A 347 -24.96 -24.91 11.00
N ASN A 348 -25.54 -24.53 9.86
CA ASN A 348 -25.14 -25.08 8.56
C ASN A 348 -23.74 -24.61 8.17
N ASP A 349 -23.42 -23.33 8.38
CA ASP A 349 -22.10 -22.78 8.09
C ASP A 349 -21.02 -23.46 8.95
N ALA A 350 -21.28 -23.62 10.26
CA ALA A 350 -20.40 -24.34 11.18
C ALA A 350 -20.25 -25.83 10.83
N LEU A 351 -21.30 -26.45 10.27
CA LEU A 351 -21.24 -27.83 9.78
C LEU A 351 -20.34 -27.91 8.54
N LEU A 352 -20.54 -27.02 7.56
CA LEU A 352 -19.73 -26.99 6.33
C LEU A 352 -18.25 -26.70 6.62
N GLU A 353 -17.96 -25.81 7.57
CA GLU A 353 -16.59 -25.54 8.00
C GLU A 353 -15.90 -26.79 8.58
N LYS A 354 -16.64 -27.61 9.34
CA LYS A 354 -16.11 -28.85 9.93
C LYS A 354 -15.97 -29.99 8.93
N ILE A 355 -16.90 -30.12 7.98
CA ILE A 355 -16.88 -31.17 6.96
C ILE A 355 -15.83 -30.88 5.86
N GLY A 356 -15.56 -29.60 5.58
CA GLY A 356 -14.71 -29.20 4.47
C GLY A 356 -15.27 -29.61 3.11
N ASN A 357 -14.39 -29.77 2.12
CA ASN A 357 -14.79 -30.07 0.73
C ASN A 357 -15.00 -31.57 0.44
N THR A 358 -14.69 -32.45 1.39
CA THR A 358 -14.66 -33.91 1.17
C THR A 358 -15.92 -34.63 1.62
N GLY A 359 -16.70 -34.05 2.54
CA GLY A 359 -17.87 -34.74 3.07
C GLY A 359 -19.19 -34.38 2.38
N LYS A 360 -20.03 -35.39 2.25
CA LYS A 360 -21.37 -35.34 1.68
C LYS A 360 -22.40 -35.57 2.78
N ILE A 361 -23.31 -34.62 2.96
CA ILE A 361 -24.39 -34.73 3.95
C ILE A 361 -25.41 -35.77 3.45
N VAL A 362 -25.62 -36.84 4.24
CA VAL A 362 -26.57 -37.93 3.95
C VAL A 362 -27.93 -37.63 4.55
N LYS A 363 -27.97 -37.21 5.81
CA LYS A 363 -29.19 -36.83 6.53
C LYS A 363 -28.87 -35.67 7.47
N LYS A 364 -29.78 -34.71 7.55
CA LYS A 364 -29.72 -33.57 8.47
C LYS A 364 -31.05 -33.42 9.17
N GLU A 365 -31.02 -33.16 10.47
CA GLU A 365 -32.19 -32.89 11.29
C GLU A 365 -31.83 -31.79 12.30
N ILE A 366 -32.70 -30.79 12.44
CA ILE A 366 -32.48 -29.66 13.34
C ILE A 366 -33.68 -29.57 14.27
N THR A 367 -33.41 -29.44 15.56
CA THR A 367 -34.43 -29.30 16.61
C THR A 367 -34.21 -27.99 17.35
N TYR A 368 -35.28 -27.25 17.60
CA TYR A 368 -35.26 -26.00 18.35
C TYR A 368 -35.94 -26.18 19.70
N GLU A 369 -35.30 -25.68 20.75
CA GLU A 369 -35.84 -25.61 22.10
C GLU A 369 -35.78 -24.16 22.59
N VAL A 370 -36.87 -23.65 23.15
CA VAL A 370 -36.91 -22.30 23.73
C VAL A 370 -36.89 -22.41 25.25
N VAL A 371 -35.85 -21.88 25.88
CA VAL A 371 -35.68 -21.87 27.33
C VAL A 371 -35.34 -20.45 27.77
N ASP A 372 -36.14 -19.87 28.66
CA ASP A 372 -35.91 -18.55 29.26
C ASP A 372 -35.62 -17.41 28.25
N GLY A 373 -36.34 -17.40 27.12
CA GLY A 373 -36.17 -16.36 26.08
C GLY A 373 -34.98 -16.57 25.14
N ILE A 374 -34.25 -17.68 25.30
CA ILE A 374 -33.16 -18.12 24.42
C ILE A 374 -33.69 -19.25 23.52
N VAL A 375 -33.46 -19.13 22.22
CA VAL A 375 -33.70 -20.21 21.25
C VAL A 375 -32.39 -21.01 21.12
N ILE A 376 -32.45 -22.30 21.44
CA ILE A 376 -31.36 -23.25 21.32
C ILE A 376 -31.64 -24.15 20.12
N GLY A 377 -30.82 -24.05 19.08
CA GLY A 377 -30.85 -24.94 17.93
C GLY A 377 -29.82 -26.06 18.10
N ARG A 378 -30.28 -27.31 18.01
CA ARG A 378 -29.40 -28.49 17.93
C ARG A 378 -29.50 -29.11 16.56
N LEU A 379 -28.36 -29.24 15.88
CA LEU A 379 -28.23 -29.88 14.58
C LEU A 379 -27.60 -31.25 14.74
N TYR A 380 -28.27 -32.26 14.17
CA TYR A 380 -27.76 -33.61 14.01
C TYR A 380 -27.60 -33.92 12.52
N ALA A 381 -26.36 -34.20 12.10
CA ALA A 381 -26.06 -34.55 10.72
C ALA A 381 -25.33 -35.90 10.64
N LEU A 382 -25.79 -36.73 9.72
CA LEU A 382 -25.08 -37.92 9.25
C LEU A 382 -24.34 -37.54 7.97
N VAL A 383 -23.01 -37.59 8.01
CA VAL A 383 -22.14 -37.16 6.92
C VAL A 383 -21.33 -38.36 6.45
N GLU A 384 -21.21 -38.53 5.14
CA GLU A 384 -20.27 -39.45 4.53
C GLU A 384 -19.04 -38.65 4.10
N GLU A 385 -17.93 -38.84 4.80
CA GLU A 385 -16.69 -38.09 4.60
C GLU A 385 -15.47 -39.00 4.60
N ASP A 386 -14.35 -38.48 4.09
CA ASP A 386 -13.07 -39.13 4.24
C ASP A 386 -12.50 -38.86 5.64
N ILE A 387 -12.21 -39.94 6.37
CA ILE A 387 -11.66 -39.89 7.73
C ILE A 387 -10.19 -40.33 7.78
N SER A 388 -9.53 -40.46 6.63
CA SER A 388 -8.13 -40.88 6.53
C SER A 388 -7.17 -39.72 6.81
N VAL A 389 -6.19 -39.97 7.68
CA VAL A 389 -5.02 -39.11 7.85
C VAL A 389 -3.77 -39.99 7.92
N GLU A 390 -2.72 -39.55 7.25
CA GLU A 390 -1.41 -40.19 7.31
C GLU A 390 -0.74 -39.95 8.68
N SER A 391 -0.25 -41.03 9.29
CA SER A 391 0.54 -41.01 10.51
C SER A 391 1.88 -41.70 10.25
N PRO A 392 3.03 -41.05 10.48
CA PRO A 392 4.34 -41.69 10.29
C PRO A 392 4.51 -42.89 11.23
N ILE A 393 5.17 -43.93 10.76
CA ILE A 393 5.53 -45.09 11.57
C ILE A 393 6.79 -44.76 12.37
N THR A 394 6.70 -44.89 13.69
CA THR A 394 7.81 -44.55 14.59
C THR A 394 8.82 -45.69 14.66
N GLN A 395 10.11 -45.40 14.86
CA GLN A 395 11.17 -46.43 14.94
C GLN A 395 10.90 -47.49 16.04
N ASP A 396 10.26 -47.11 17.15
CA ASP A 396 9.87 -48.03 18.23
C ASP A 396 8.77 -49.02 17.81
N GLU A 397 7.85 -48.62 16.92
CA GLU A 397 6.80 -49.50 16.38
C GLU A 397 7.40 -50.51 15.39
N MET A 398 8.45 -50.12 14.66
CA MET A 398 9.17 -51.03 13.76
C MET A 398 9.94 -52.13 14.52
N LEU A 399 10.40 -51.83 15.74
CA LEU A 399 11.13 -52.75 16.61
C LEU A 399 10.19 -53.72 17.36
N ASN A 400 9.00 -53.28 17.75
CA ASN A 400 8.04 -54.12 18.48
C ASN A 400 7.38 -55.20 17.61
N GLN A 401 7.23 -55.00 16.30
CA GLN A 401 6.65 -56.00 15.40
C GLN A 401 7.62 -57.09 14.95
N THR A 402 8.94 -56.85 15.05
CA THR A 402 9.97 -57.82 14.65
C THR A 402 10.37 -58.79 15.78
N GLY A 403 9.95 -58.54 17.03
CA GLY A 403 10.30 -59.36 18.21
C GLY A 403 9.36 -60.52 18.54
N GLY A 404 8.35 -60.81 17.71
CA GLY A 404 7.26 -61.76 18.02
C GLY A 404 7.58 -63.25 17.89
N ASP A 405 8.64 -63.64 17.18
CA ASP A 405 8.92 -65.04 16.85
C ASP A 405 10.23 -65.57 17.47
N VAL A 406 10.29 -65.72 18.79
CA VAL A 406 11.16 -66.75 19.40
C VAL A 406 10.51 -67.28 20.68
N ASN A 407 9.60 -68.25 20.55
CA ASN A 407 9.28 -69.17 21.63
C ASN A 407 9.52 -70.60 21.13
N VAL A 408 10.80 -70.97 21.07
CA VAL A 408 11.22 -72.35 20.86
C VAL A 408 11.25 -73.03 22.22
N SER A 409 10.34 -73.98 22.37
CA SER A 409 10.31 -75.02 23.40
C SER A 409 11.71 -75.60 23.67
N ASN A 410 12.09 -75.61 24.95
CA ASN A 410 12.98 -76.60 25.55
C ASN A 410 12.56 -76.89 26.99
#